data_AF-A0A3N5UNF5-F1
#
_entry.id   AF-A0A3N5UNF5-F1
#
_cell.length_a   1.000
_cell.length_b   1.000
_cell.length_c   1.000
_cell.angle_alpha   90.00
_cell.angle_beta   90.00
_cell.angle_gamma   90.00
#
_symmetry.space_group_name_H-M   'P 1'
#
loop_
_entity.id
_entity.type
_entity.pdbx_description
1 polymer ?
#
loop_
_entity_poly.entity_id
_entity_poly.type
_entity_poly.pdbx_seq_one_letter_code
_entity_poly.pdbx_strand_id
1 'polypeptide(L)'
;SHLDLFAAGDRLSACKAPMKPIGLTLKKSRNKYQREPRGELMLIHECVECKTLSINRIAADDDSATVLAIFQESFALDHPIHVACQQYGILILKAEDTKIVHTQLYGHAVEIPAMSWR
;
A
#
# COMPACT_ATOMS: atom_id res chain seq x y z
N SER A 1 -34.84 -7.26 13.45
CA SER A 1 -34.45 -5.85 13.57
C SER A 1 -33.37 -5.73 14.62
N HIS A 2 -32.12 -5.56 14.19
CA HIS A 2 -31.06 -5.04 15.06
C HIS A 2 -30.30 -3.99 14.26
N LEU A 3 -30.52 -2.74 14.68
CA LEU A 3 -29.89 -1.55 14.18
C LEU A 3 -28.53 -1.47 14.89
N ASP A 4 -27.46 -1.96 14.27
CA ASP A 4 -26.11 -1.73 14.79
C ASP A 4 -25.67 -0.31 14.44
N LEU A 5 -26.12 0.63 15.28
CA LEU A 5 -25.61 1.98 15.42
C LEU A 5 -24.25 1.91 16.13
N PHE A 6 -23.16 1.78 15.37
CA PHE A 6 -21.84 2.20 15.83
C PHE A 6 -21.18 3.08 14.77
N ALA A 7 -21.23 4.38 15.06
CA ALA A 7 -20.40 5.47 14.56
C ALA A 7 -19.90 5.34 13.10
N ALA A 8 -20.66 6.01 12.24
CA ALA A 8 -20.29 6.58 10.95
C ALA A 8 -18.80 6.43 10.59
N GLY A 9 -18.55 5.62 9.57
CA GLY A 9 -17.39 5.76 8.71
C GLY A 9 -17.41 7.15 8.09
N ASP A 10 -16.87 8.12 8.81
CA ASP A 10 -16.55 9.45 8.30
C ASP A 10 -15.32 9.30 7.39
N ARG A 11 -15.57 8.72 6.22
CA ARG A 11 -14.64 8.69 5.08
C ARG A 11 -14.61 10.05 4.38
N LEU A 12 -14.76 11.14 5.13
CA LEU A 12 -14.55 12.48 4.62
C LEU A 12 -13.10 12.81 4.91
N SER A 13 -12.23 12.58 3.92
CA SER A 13 -11.12 13.50 3.77
C SER A 13 -11.76 14.89 3.69
N ALA A 14 -11.61 15.72 4.73
CA ALA A 14 -12.22 17.04 4.78
C ALA A 14 -11.86 17.88 3.54
N CYS A 15 -10.73 17.57 2.88
CA CYS A 15 -10.29 18.15 1.60
C CYS A 15 -11.22 17.83 0.43
N LYS A 16 -11.87 16.65 0.38
CA LYS A 16 -12.58 16.07 -0.79
C LYS A 16 -11.79 16.03 -2.11
N ALA A 17 -10.55 16.49 -2.11
CA ALA A 17 -9.65 16.47 -3.25
C ALA A 17 -9.24 15.04 -3.62
N PRO A 18 -8.82 14.82 -4.88
CA PRO A 18 -8.43 13.50 -5.34
C PRO A 18 -7.23 12.97 -4.55
N MET A 19 -7.19 11.66 -4.39
CA MET A 19 -6.08 10.96 -3.78
C MET A 19 -5.24 10.31 -4.87
N LYS A 20 -3.93 10.54 -4.86
CA LYS A 20 -2.99 9.89 -5.77
C LYS A 20 -2.32 8.71 -5.07
N PRO A 21 -2.14 7.56 -5.74
CA PRO A 21 -1.29 6.51 -5.21
C PRO A 21 0.18 6.97 -5.23
N ILE A 22 0.93 6.65 -4.17
CA ILE A 22 2.34 7.06 -4.05
C ILE A 22 3.29 5.90 -3.77
N GLY A 23 2.79 4.75 -3.31
CA GLY A 23 3.64 3.61 -3.00
C GLY A 23 2.88 2.49 -2.29
N LEU A 24 3.60 1.47 -1.84
CA LEU A 24 3.02 0.29 -1.19
C LEU A 24 3.47 0.17 0.26
N THR A 25 2.66 -0.50 1.08
CA THR A 25 3.00 -0.87 2.46
C THR A 25 2.46 -2.26 2.80
N LEU A 26 2.92 -2.82 3.93
CA LEU A 26 2.40 -4.06 4.49
C LEU A 26 1.65 -3.77 5.78
N LYS A 27 0.35 -4.09 5.80
CA LYS A 27 -0.44 -4.03 7.03
C LYS A 27 -0.30 -5.35 7.78
N LYS A 28 0.31 -5.30 8.96
CA LYS A 28 0.37 -6.48 9.84
C LYS A 28 -1.05 -6.87 10.26
N SER A 29 -1.47 -8.09 9.89
CA SER A 29 -2.68 -8.68 10.45
C SER A 29 -2.37 -9.21 11.85
N ARG A 30 -3.20 -8.87 12.85
CA ARG A 30 -3.09 -9.40 14.23
C ARG A 30 -3.53 -10.87 14.33
N ASN A 31 -3.65 -11.58 13.21
CA ASN A 31 -4.21 -12.91 13.21
C ASN A 31 -3.20 -13.94 13.76
N LYS A 32 -3.39 -14.29 15.03
CA LYS A 32 -2.59 -15.28 15.80
C LYS A 32 -2.52 -16.69 15.17
N TYR A 33 -3.27 -16.95 14.10
CA TYR A 33 -3.32 -18.22 13.39
C TYR A 33 -2.53 -18.23 12.07
N GLN A 34 -1.98 -17.10 11.61
CA GLN A 34 -1.13 -17.09 10.41
C GLN A 34 0.30 -17.52 10.76
N ARG A 35 0.72 -18.66 10.18
CA ARG A 35 2.07 -19.24 10.35
C ARG A 35 3.19 -18.42 9.71
N GLU A 36 2.86 -17.51 8.80
CA GLU A 36 3.81 -16.62 8.12
C GLU A 36 3.54 -15.16 8.55
N PRO A 37 4.53 -14.42 9.06
CA PRO A 37 4.36 -13.03 9.49
C PRO A 37 4.27 -12.03 8.32
N ARG A 38 3.68 -12.44 7.19
CA ARG A 38 3.58 -11.59 5.99
C ARG A 38 2.33 -10.74 6.10
N GLY A 39 2.51 -9.43 6.27
CA GLY A 39 1.41 -8.47 6.25
C GLY A 39 0.69 -8.45 4.89
N GLU A 40 -0.51 -7.90 4.87
CA GLU A 40 -1.30 -7.70 3.64
C GLU A 40 -0.73 -6.51 2.85
N LEU A 41 -0.49 -6.70 1.55
CA LEU A 41 -0.05 -5.62 0.65
C LEU A 41 -1.16 -4.59 0.47
N MET A 42 -0.82 -3.32 0.67
CA MET A 42 -1.75 -2.19 0.63
C MET A 42 -1.16 -1.06 -0.22
N LEU A 43 -2.05 -0.28 -0.84
CA LEU A 43 -1.71 0.90 -1.64
C LEU A 43 -1.80 2.16 -0.78
N ILE A 44 -0.70 2.91 -0.70
CA ILE A 44 -0.61 4.20 -0.01
C ILE A 44 -1.12 5.29 -0.95
N HIS A 45 -2.03 6.12 -0.47
CA HIS A 45 -2.52 7.29 -1.18
C HIS A 45 -2.23 8.59 -0.43
N GLU A 46 -1.97 9.67 -1.16
CA GLU A 46 -1.82 11.05 -0.65
C GLU A 46 -2.95 11.94 -1.23
N CYS A 47 -3.67 12.71 -0.38
CA CYS A 47 -4.53 13.80 -0.88
C CYS A 47 -3.65 14.85 -1.56
N VAL A 48 -3.90 15.15 -2.84
CA VAL A 48 -3.04 16.05 -3.62
C VAL A 48 -2.98 17.47 -3.02
N GLU A 49 -4.01 17.85 -2.28
CA GLU A 49 -4.20 19.17 -1.67
C GLU A 49 -3.73 19.21 -0.20
N CYS A 50 -4.35 18.44 0.70
CA CYS A 50 -4.05 18.52 2.14
C CYS A 50 -2.95 17.58 2.62
N LYS A 51 -2.37 16.75 1.74
CA LYS A 51 -1.26 15.82 2.05
C LYS A 51 -1.55 14.73 3.07
N THR A 52 -2.82 14.54 3.47
CA THR A 52 -3.22 13.39 4.29
C THR A 52 -2.92 12.08 3.57
N LEU A 53 -2.39 11.11 4.32
CA LEU A 53 -2.11 9.76 3.85
C LEU A 53 -3.20 8.77 4.25
N SER A 54 -3.50 7.83 3.35
CA SER A 54 -4.37 6.68 3.62
C SER A 54 -3.78 5.40 3.03
N ILE A 55 -4.20 4.24 3.55
CA ILE A 55 -3.81 2.93 3.02
C ILE A 55 -5.05 2.13 2.65
N ASN A 56 -5.11 1.66 1.41
CA ASN A 56 -6.24 0.92 0.87
C ASN A 56 -5.82 -0.49 0.50
N ARG A 57 -6.71 -1.45 0.71
CA ARG A 57 -6.49 -2.82 0.24
C ARG A 57 -6.56 -2.83 -1.28
N ILE A 58 -5.64 -3.55 -1.91
CA ILE A 58 -5.67 -3.83 -3.34
C ILE A 58 -6.80 -4.85 -3.60
N ALA A 59 -7.78 -4.48 -4.41
CA ALA A 59 -8.87 -5.36 -4.81
C ALA A 59 -8.38 -6.42 -5.79
N ALA A 60 -9.11 -7.53 -5.90
CA ALA A 60 -8.75 -8.60 -6.84
C ALA A 60 -8.89 -8.18 -8.33
N ASP A 61 -9.64 -7.12 -8.60
CA ASP A 61 -9.84 -6.55 -9.94
C ASP A 61 -8.87 -5.38 -10.23
N ASP A 62 -8.05 -4.96 -9.26
CA ASP A 62 -7.03 -3.93 -9.51
C ASP A 62 -5.93 -4.51 -10.43
N ASP A 63 -5.51 -3.72 -11.42
CA ASP A 63 -4.48 -4.12 -12.37
C ASP A 63 -3.10 -4.24 -11.69
N SER A 64 -2.56 -5.45 -11.68
CA SER A 64 -1.31 -5.75 -10.97
C SER A 64 -0.10 -5.03 -11.58
N ALA A 65 -0.11 -4.77 -12.90
CA ALA A 65 0.96 -4.06 -13.57
C ALA A 65 1.01 -2.58 -13.13
N THR A 66 -0.15 -1.94 -12.99
CA THR A 66 -0.30 -0.57 -12.48
C THR A 66 0.18 -0.48 -11.04
N VAL A 67 -0.17 -1.45 -10.19
CA VAL A 67 0.31 -1.51 -8.79
C VAL A 67 1.84 -1.66 -8.74
N LEU A 68 2.42 -2.49 -9.62
CA LEU A 68 3.87 -2.65 -9.72
C LEU A 68 4.56 -1.37 -10.22
N ALA A 69 3.96 -0.66 -11.18
CA ALA A 69 4.48 0.63 -11.65
C ALA A 69 4.53 1.66 -10.51
N ILE A 70 3.44 1.79 -9.73
CA ILE A 70 3.40 2.67 -8.54
C ILE A 70 4.50 2.30 -7.53
N PHE A 71 4.73 1.01 -7.31
CA PHE A 71 5.82 0.55 -6.45
C PHE A 71 7.20 0.99 -6.97
N GLN A 72 7.46 0.87 -8.26
CA GLN A 72 8.73 1.27 -8.86
C GLN A 72 8.92 2.80 -8.84
N GLU A 73 7.86 3.55 -9.17
CA GLU A 73 7.86 5.01 -9.09
C GLU A 73 8.10 5.51 -7.67
N SER A 74 7.65 4.76 -6.65
CA SER A 74 7.86 5.14 -5.25
C SER A 74 9.34 5.23 -4.84
N PHE A 75 10.26 4.62 -5.60
CA PHE A 75 11.69 4.69 -5.31
C PHE A 75 12.28 6.08 -5.54
N ALA A 76 11.63 6.90 -6.37
CA ALA A 76 12.02 8.28 -6.65
C ALA A 76 11.38 9.29 -5.68
N LEU A 77 10.63 8.84 -4.67
CA LEU A 77 9.99 9.75 -3.71
C LEU A 77 11.02 10.47 -2.83
N ASP A 78 10.82 11.77 -2.68
CA ASP A 78 11.65 12.63 -1.85
C ASP A 78 11.54 12.32 -0.35
N HIS A 79 12.60 12.66 0.39
CA HIS A 79 12.70 12.49 1.84
C HIS A 79 11.47 12.97 2.65
N PRO A 80 10.81 14.11 2.34
CA PRO A 80 9.62 14.56 3.07
C PRO A 80 8.46 13.55 3.05
N ILE A 81 8.28 12.81 1.95
CA ILE A 81 7.22 11.80 1.85
C ILE A 81 7.52 10.61 2.76
N HIS A 82 8.78 10.16 2.82
CA HIS A 82 9.20 9.09 3.73
C HIS A 82 8.96 9.47 5.20
N VAL A 83 9.28 10.71 5.57
CA VAL A 83 9.02 11.23 6.92
C VAL A 83 7.53 11.28 7.21
N ALA A 84 6.71 11.79 6.29
CA ALA A 84 5.26 11.83 6.44
C ALA A 84 4.68 10.42 6.63
N CYS A 85 5.07 9.43 5.80
CA CYS A 85 4.64 8.05 5.97
C CYS A 85 4.97 7.52 7.38
N GLN A 86 6.19 7.74 7.86
CA GLN A 86 6.60 7.31 9.20
C GLN A 86 5.77 7.94 10.32
N GLN A 87 5.43 9.24 10.21
CA GLN A 87 4.57 9.93 11.16
C GLN A 87 3.15 9.34 11.22
N TYR A 88 2.65 8.83 10.10
CA TYR A 88 1.38 8.11 10.01
C TYR A 88 1.50 6.63 10.41
N GLY A 89 2.68 6.15 10.82
CA GLY A 89 2.94 4.74 11.12
C GLY A 89 2.92 3.84 9.89
N ILE A 90 3.10 4.43 8.70
CA ILE A 90 3.14 3.73 7.41
C ILE A 90 4.61 3.48 7.06
N LEU A 91 4.97 2.22 6.87
CA LEU A 91 6.29 1.84 6.37
C LEU A 91 6.19 1.62 4.87
N ILE A 92 6.70 2.58 4.09
CA ILE A 92 6.75 2.46 2.63
C ILE A 92 7.73 1.35 2.24
N LEU A 93 7.30 0.47 1.33
CA LEU A 93 8.15 -0.60 0.79
C LEU A 93 9.20 -0.02 -0.14
N LYS A 94 10.36 -0.67 -0.16
CA LYS A 94 11.54 -0.27 -0.92
C LYS A 94 11.91 -1.34 -1.94
N ALA A 95 12.93 -1.06 -2.77
CA ALA A 95 13.41 -2.01 -3.77
C ALA A 95 13.81 -3.39 -3.18
N GLU A 96 14.27 -3.42 -1.93
CA GLU A 96 14.55 -4.65 -1.18
C GLU A 96 13.30 -5.54 -0.94
N ASP A 97 12.10 -4.96 -0.94
CA ASP A 97 10.82 -5.65 -0.78
C ASP A 97 10.25 -6.18 -2.11
N THR A 98 10.95 -6.03 -3.24
CA THR A 98 10.45 -6.47 -4.56
C THR A 98 9.94 -7.91 -4.55
N LYS A 99 10.65 -8.82 -3.87
CA LYS A 99 10.25 -10.23 -3.78
C LYS A 99 8.88 -10.42 -3.12
N ILE A 100 8.56 -9.68 -2.05
CA ILE A 100 7.27 -9.83 -1.37
C ILE A 100 6.14 -9.21 -2.18
N VAL A 101 6.40 -8.07 -2.85
CA VAL A 101 5.43 -7.41 -3.74
C VAL A 101 5.06 -8.35 -4.90
N HIS A 102 6.04 -8.90 -5.62
CA HIS A 102 5.79 -9.83 -6.72
C HIS A 102 5.01 -11.07 -6.26
N THR A 103 5.38 -11.64 -5.10
CA THR A 103 4.70 -12.82 -4.57
C THR A 103 3.24 -12.56 -4.23
N GLN A 104 2.90 -11.35 -3.73
CA GLN A 104 1.51 -11.01 -3.39
C GLN A 104 0.68 -10.59 -4.61
N LEU A 105 1.29 -9.98 -5.63
CA LEU A 105 0.60 -9.61 -6.86
C LEU A 105 0.35 -10.80 -7.80
N TYR A 106 1.33 -11.70 -7.94
CA TYR A 106 1.27 -12.76 -8.96
C TYR A 106 1.25 -14.18 -8.38
N GLY A 107 1.34 -14.34 -7.05
CA GLY A 107 1.46 -15.64 -6.39
C GLY A 107 2.89 -16.22 -6.45
N HIS A 108 3.04 -17.45 -5.97
CA HIS A 108 4.34 -18.15 -5.89
C HIS A 108 4.87 -18.69 -7.23
N ALA A 109 4.19 -18.42 -8.35
CA ALA A 109 4.47 -19.05 -9.64
C ALA A 109 5.29 -18.19 -10.62
N VAL A 110 5.70 -16.97 -10.23
CA VAL A 110 6.53 -16.13 -11.10
C VAL A 110 8.00 -16.29 -10.70
N GLU A 111 8.76 -16.99 -11.54
CA GLU A 111 10.22 -16.85 -11.60
C GLU A 111 10.53 -15.37 -11.80
N ILE A 112 11.13 -14.72 -10.80
CA ILE A 112 11.63 -13.36 -10.95
C ILE A 112 12.70 -13.44 -12.04
N PRO A 113 12.51 -12.86 -13.23
CA PRO A 113 13.59 -12.80 -14.19
C PRO A 113 14.70 -11.98 -13.51
N ALA A 114 15.90 -12.54 -13.44
CA ALA A 114 17.06 -11.81 -12.95
C ALA A 114 17.23 -10.56 -13.82
N MET A 115 16.77 -9.41 -13.32
CA MET A 115 16.94 -8.13 -13.99
C MET A 115 18.43 -7.82 -13.99
N SER A 116 19.05 -7.98 -15.15
CA SER A 116 20.38 -7.46 -15.42
C SER A 116 20.29 -5.95 -15.48
N TRP A 117 20.78 -5.27 -14.44
CA TRP A 117 20.97 -3.83 -14.47
C TRP A 117 22.15 -3.55 -15.42
N ARG A 118 21.88 -2.85 -16.53
CA ARG A 118 22.91 -2.16 -17.33
C ARG A 118 22.73 -0.67 -17.15
#